data_AF-A0A4U0X203-F1
#
_entry.id   AF-A0A4U0X203-F1
#
_cell.length_a   1.000
_cell.length_b   1.000
_cell.length_c   1.000
_cell.angle_alpha   90.00
_cell.angle_beta   90.00
_cell.angle_gamma   90.00
#
_symmetry.space_group_name_H-M   'P 1'
#
loop_
_entity.id
_entity.type
_entity.pdbx_description
1 polymer ?
#
loop_
_entity_poly.entity_id
_entity_poly.type
_entity_poly.pdbx_seq_one_letter_code
_entity_poly.pdbx_strand_id
1 'polypeptide(L)'
;MDTQKDPDIISGPMTLALIGYSGTFMRYAMAVTPRNYLLFGCHIVNFGAQTTQAYRYVNYHYLGGQQAALQASAKDGLAQAEGSLNSTASSAERMAMDAKAKVESGAKDLAAQAKAQVDKVTR
;
A
#
# COMPACT_ATOMS: atom_id res chain seq x y z
N MET A 1 -4.09 -7.55 -11.66
CA MET A 1 -4.21 -7.19 -13.11
C MET A 1 -2.99 -6.38 -13.53
N ASP A 2 -2.55 -6.43 -14.80
CA ASP A 2 -1.34 -5.69 -15.25
C ASP A 2 -1.48 -4.16 -15.06
N THR A 3 -2.71 -3.67 -15.04
CA THR A 3 -3.09 -2.29 -14.71
C THR A 3 -2.86 -1.89 -13.24
N GLN A 4 -2.50 -2.83 -12.36
CA GLN A 4 -2.23 -2.59 -10.94
C GLN A 4 -0.73 -2.59 -10.61
N LYS A 5 0.12 -2.99 -11.57
CA LYS A 5 1.57 -2.88 -11.40
C LYS A 5 2.00 -1.43 -11.48
N ASP A 6 3.15 -1.16 -10.87
CA ASP A 6 3.74 0.18 -10.82
C ASP A 6 3.81 0.80 -12.22
N PRO A 7 3.28 2.01 -12.44
CA PRO A 7 3.38 2.68 -13.73
C PRO A 7 4.83 2.97 -14.18
N ASP A 8 5.83 2.93 -13.28
CA ASP A 8 7.25 3.17 -13.64
C ASP A 8 7.87 2.06 -14.49
N ILE A 9 7.32 0.83 -14.45
CA ILE A 9 7.80 -0.27 -15.30
C ILE A 9 7.31 -0.17 -16.75
N ILE A 10 6.47 0.81 -17.08
CA ILE A 10 5.90 0.97 -18.42
C ILE A 10 6.94 1.63 -19.34
N SER A 11 7.32 0.93 -20.40
CA SER A 11 8.23 1.48 -21.43
C SER A 11 7.47 2.34 -22.45
N GLY A 12 7.74 3.65 -22.44
CA GLY A 12 7.17 4.61 -23.38
C GLY A 12 7.46 4.29 -24.87
N PRO A 13 8.73 4.08 -25.27
CA PRO A 13 9.08 3.77 -26.66
C PRO A 13 8.41 2.50 -27.19
N MET A 14 8.35 1.45 -26.36
CA MET A 14 7.67 0.21 -26.72
C MET A 14 6.17 0.43 -26.91
N THR A 15 5.53 1.16 -25.99
CA THR A 15 4.09 1.46 -26.05
C THR A 15 3.74 2.24 -27.33
N LEU A 16 4.54 3.25 -27.69
CA LEU A 16 4.34 4.01 -28.92
C LEU A 16 4.54 3.16 -30.18
N ALA A 17 5.56 2.29 -30.19
CA ALA A 17 5.81 1.37 -31.29
C ALA A 17 4.62 0.41 -31.50
N LEU A 18 4.03 -0.14 -30.43
CA LEU A 18 2.89 -1.05 -30.53
C LEU A 18 1.59 -0.35 -30.95
N ILE A 19 1.39 0.90 -30.54
CA ILE A 19 0.30 1.76 -31.02
C ILE A 19 0.45 1.99 -32.53
N GLY A 20 1.64 2.39 -32.99
CA GLY A 20 1.94 2.59 -34.41
C GLY A 20 1.77 1.32 -35.24
N TYR A 21 2.29 0.20 -34.74
CA TYR A 21 2.10 -1.13 -35.34
C TYR A 21 0.62 -1.49 -35.46
N SER A 22 -0.16 -1.33 -34.40
CA SER A 22 -1.60 -1.66 -34.46
C SER A 22 -2.33 -0.78 -35.48
N GLY A 23 -1.96 0.50 -35.60
CA GLY A 23 -2.49 1.41 -36.61
C GLY A 23 -2.23 0.98 -38.05
N THR A 24 -0.98 0.61 -38.38
CA THR A 24 -0.62 0.13 -39.72
C THR A 24 -1.35 -1.17 -40.07
N PHE A 25 -1.48 -2.10 -39.12
CA PHE A 25 -2.19 -3.35 -39.34
C PHE A 25 -3.71 -3.18 -39.50
N MET A 26 -4.33 -2.23 -38.78
CA MET A 26 -5.73 -1.86 -39.02
C MET A 26 -5.94 -1.30 -40.44
N ARG A 27 -5.04 -0.43 -40.92
CA ARG A 27 -5.09 0.11 -42.29
C ARG A 27 -4.95 -1.00 -43.32
N TYR A 28 -4.06 -1.97 -43.08
CA TYR A 28 -3.85 -3.12 -43.95
C TYR A 28 -5.08 -4.04 -44.00
N ALA A 29 -5.67 -4.37 -42.84
CA ALA A 29 -6.86 -5.23 -42.75
C ALA A 29 -8.07 -4.70 -43.56
N MET A 30 -8.16 -3.37 -43.71
CA MET A 30 -9.18 -2.69 -44.52
C MET A 30 -8.76 -2.47 -45.99
N ALA A 31 -7.46 -2.55 -46.30
CA ALA A 31 -6.91 -2.37 -47.65
C ALA A 31 -6.97 -3.65 -48.50
N VAL A 32 -6.83 -4.81 -47.86
CA VAL A 32 -6.80 -6.10 -48.55
C VAL A 32 -8.20 -6.51 -49.05
N THR A 33 -8.25 -7.16 -50.22
CA THR A 33 -9.50 -7.70 -50.79
C THR A 33 -9.42 -9.22 -50.88
N PRO A 34 -10.37 -9.97 -50.28
CA PRO A 34 -11.50 -9.50 -49.46
C PRO A 34 -11.06 -8.90 -48.11
N ARG A 35 -11.82 -7.93 -47.58
CA ARG A 35 -11.49 -7.23 -46.31
C ARG A 35 -11.57 -8.18 -45.11
N ASN A 36 -10.64 -8.03 -44.16
CA ASN A 36 -10.55 -8.90 -42.99
C ASN A 36 -10.94 -8.16 -41.70
N TYR A 37 -12.23 -8.21 -41.34
CA TYR A 37 -12.76 -7.54 -40.15
C TYR A 37 -12.32 -8.18 -38.82
N LEU A 38 -11.97 -9.47 -38.81
CA LEU A 38 -11.48 -10.14 -37.61
C LEU A 38 -10.10 -9.61 -37.20
N LEU A 39 -9.18 -9.48 -38.17
CA LEU A 39 -7.88 -8.86 -37.93
C LEU A 39 -8.04 -7.39 -37.53
N PHE A 40 -8.92 -6.65 -38.21
CA PHE A 40 -9.22 -5.26 -37.84
C PHE A 40 -9.71 -5.14 -36.38
N GLY A 41 -10.67 -5.98 -35.98
CA GLY A 41 -11.18 -6.00 -34.60
C GLY A 41 -10.12 -6.37 -33.56
N CYS A 42 -9.28 -7.37 -33.85
CA CYS A 42 -8.16 -7.75 -32.98
C CYS A 42 -7.19 -6.58 -32.77
N HIS A 43 -6.81 -5.88 -33.84
CA HIS A 43 -5.90 -4.74 -33.74
C HIS A 43 -6.53 -3.52 -33.06
N ILE A 44 -7.85 -3.31 -33.15
CA ILE A 44 -8.56 -2.29 -32.36
C ILE A 44 -8.45 -2.59 -30.87
N VAL A 45 -8.73 -3.83 -30.46
CA VAL A 45 -8.68 -4.20 -29.03
C VAL A 45 -7.25 -4.05 -28.49
N ASN A 46 -6.26 -4.50 -29.26
CA ASN A 46 -4.84 -4.32 -28.91
C ASN A 46 -4.46 -2.84 -28.80
N PHE A 47 -4.88 -2.02 -29.77
CA PHE A 47 -4.67 -0.56 -29.76
C PHE A 47 -5.30 0.10 -28.53
N GLY A 48 -6.54 -0.28 -28.18
CA GLY A 48 -7.24 0.22 -27.00
C GLY A 48 -6.48 -0.10 -25.71
N ALA A 49 -6.08 -1.36 -25.51
CA ALA A 49 -5.29 -1.78 -24.36
C ALA A 49 -3.96 -1.02 -24.26
N GLN A 50 -3.24 -0.88 -25.39
CA GLN A 50 -1.98 -0.16 -25.44
C GLN A 50 -2.16 1.34 -25.16
N THR A 51 -3.26 1.93 -25.61
CA THR A 51 -3.60 3.35 -25.35
C THR A 51 -3.92 3.59 -23.88
N THR A 52 -4.62 2.66 -23.22
CA THR A 52 -4.82 2.74 -21.76
C THR A 52 -3.49 2.68 -21.02
N GLN A 53 -2.56 1.83 -21.46
CA GLN A 53 -1.22 1.76 -20.88
C GLN A 53 -0.41 3.05 -21.14
N ALA A 54 -0.51 3.62 -22.35
CA ALA A 54 0.09 4.90 -22.69
C ALA A 54 -0.45 6.05 -21.84
N TYR A 55 -1.76 6.08 -21.59
CA TYR A 55 -2.38 7.06 -20.70
C TYR A 55 -1.83 6.95 -19.28
N ARG A 56 -1.68 5.72 -18.74
CA ARG A 56 -1.08 5.51 -17.42
C ARG A 56 0.37 6.01 -17.36
N TYR A 57 1.16 5.74 -18.40
CA TYR A 57 2.53 6.23 -18.52
C TYR A 57 2.58 7.77 -18.54
N VAL A 58 1.76 8.41 -19.39
CA VAL A 58 1.72 9.88 -19.49
C VAL A 58 1.26 10.51 -18.18
N ASN A 59 0.23 9.93 -17.55
CA ASN A 59 -0.27 10.42 -16.28
C ASN A 59 0.79 10.36 -15.17
N TYR A 60 1.56 9.27 -15.12
CA TYR A 60 2.62 9.09 -14.15
C TYR A 60 3.80 10.04 -14.37
N HIS A 61 4.36 10.08 -15.58
CA HIS A 61 5.59 10.83 -15.86
C HIS A 61 5.39 12.33 -16.16
N TYR A 62 4.23 12.73 -16.69
CA TYR A 62 4.04 14.11 -17.19
C TYR A 62 2.89 14.87 -16.52
N LEU A 63 1.87 14.19 -15.97
CA LEU A 63 0.71 14.85 -15.33
C LEU A 63 0.77 14.83 -13.79
N GLY A 64 1.95 14.57 -13.21
CA GLY A 64 2.16 14.61 -11.76
C GLY A 64 1.73 13.35 -11.01
N GLY A 65 1.39 12.25 -11.70
CA GLY A 65 1.07 10.97 -11.09
C GLY A 65 2.22 10.38 -10.27
N GLN A 66 3.48 10.66 -10.62
CA GLN A 66 4.64 10.33 -9.78
C GLN A 66 4.57 10.96 -8.38
N GLN A 67 4.19 12.24 -8.30
CA GLN A 67 4.10 12.94 -7.02
C GLN A 67 2.92 12.42 -6.19
N ALA A 68 1.79 12.12 -6.85
CA ALA A 68 0.64 11.51 -6.19
C ALA A 68 0.95 10.10 -5.67
N ALA A 69 1.69 9.29 -6.44
CA ALA A 69 2.14 7.97 -6.02
C ALA A 69 3.10 8.05 -4.83
N LEU A 70 4.07 8.96 -4.87
CA LEU A 70 5.02 9.17 -3.77
C LEU A 70 4.30 9.66 -2.49
N GLN A 71 3.34 10.57 -2.61
CA GLN A 71 2.53 11.03 -1.49
C GLN A 71 1.63 9.92 -0.92
N ALA A 72 1.09 9.04 -1.76
CA ALA A 72 0.32 7.88 -1.30
C ALA A 72 1.21 6.89 -0.52
N SER A 73 2.39 6.54 -1.06
CA SER A 73 3.35 5.69 -0.36
C SER A 73 3.86 6.31 0.95
N ALA A 74 4.02 7.63 0.99
CA ALA A 74 4.38 8.35 2.22
C ALA A 74 3.26 8.27 3.27
N LYS A 75 1.99 8.49 2.87
CA LYS A 75 0.83 8.38 3.77
C LYS A 75 0.64 6.97 4.31
N ASP A 76 0.80 5.95 3.48
CA ASP A 76 0.71 4.55 3.90
C ASP A 76 1.84 4.18 4.87
N GLY A 77 3.06 4.65 4.60
CA GLY A 77 4.20 4.50 5.51
C GLY A 77 4.00 5.20 6.85
N LEU A 78 3.44 6.41 6.84
CA LEU A 78 3.08 7.17 8.05
C LEU A 78 1.98 6.46 8.85
N ALA A 79 0.92 5.97 8.20
CA ALA A 79 -0.14 5.23 8.87
C ALA A 79 0.36 3.92 9.50
N GLN A 80 1.29 3.23 8.82
CA GLN A 80 1.91 2.01 9.35
C GLN A 80 2.85 2.30 10.54
N ALA A 81 3.58 3.42 10.49
CA ALA A 81 4.42 3.88 11.59
C ALA A 81 3.57 4.30 12.81
N GLU A 82 2.49 5.06 12.61
CA GLU A 82 1.54 5.43 13.66
C GLU A 82 0.89 4.19 14.30
N GLY A 83 0.54 3.18 13.51
CA GLY A 83 0.02 1.91 14.02
C GLY A 83 1.01 1.16 14.92
N SER A 84 2.30 1.12 14.55
CA SER A 84 3.36 0.52 15.37
C SER A 84 3.68 1.33 16.63
N LEU A 85 3.59 2.66 16.55
CA LEU A 85 3.80 3.55 17.70
C LEU A 85 2.66 3.37 18.72
N ASN A 86 1.40 3.31 18.28
CA ASN A 86 0.26 3.10 19.18
C ASN A 86 0.25 1.70 19.82
N SER A 87 0.67 0.66 19.12
CA SER A 87 0.78 -0.69 19.70
C SER A 87 1.89 -0.76 20.76
N THR A 88 3.00 -0.07 20.53
CA THR A 88 4.12 0.03 21.47
C THR A 88 3.74 0.89 22.68
N ALA A 89 3.09 2.04 22.46
CA ALA A 89 2.63 2.94 23.52
C ALA A 89 1.60 2.25 24.44
N SER A 90 0.60 1.56 23.87
CA SER A 90 -0.40 0.82 24.65
C SER A 90 0.20 -0.36 25.42
N SER A 91 1.24 -1.01 24.88
CA SER A 91 1.98 -2.06 25.59
C SER A 91 2.79 -1.49 26.76
N ALA A 92 3.44 -0.33 26.56
CA ALA A 92 4.18 0.37 27.60
C ALA A 92 3.27 0.86 28.74
N GLU A 93 2.11 1.43 28.41
CA GLU A 93 1.11 1.85 29.40
C GLU A 93 0.57 0.66 30.21
N ARG A 94 0.31 -0.49 29.56
CA ARG A 94 -0.12 -1.72 30.24
C ARG A 94 0.94 -2.25 31.20
N MET A 95 2.22 -2.26 30.80
CA MET A 95 3.32 -2.68 31.68
C MET A 95 3.49 -1.72 32.87
N ALA A 96 3.35 -0.41 32.65
CA ALA A 96 3.41 0.58 33.71
C ALA A 96 2.25 0.44 34.71
N MET A 97 1.03 0.15 34.24
CA MET A 97 -0.12 -0.12 35.11
C MET A 97 0.04 -1.41 35.91
N ASP A 98 0.53 -2.49 35.28
CA ASP A 98 0.78 -3.77 35.97
C ASP A 98 1.87 -3.64 37.05
N ALA A 99 2.95 -2.91 36.74
CA ALA A 99 4.00 -2.60 37.69
C ALA A 99 3.46 -1.77 38.87
N LYS A 100 2.65 -0.73 38.61
CA LYS A 100 2.04 0.08 39.65
C LYS A 100 1.10 -0.75 40.54
N ALA A 101 0.31 -1.65 39.95
CA ALA A 101 -0.60 -2.52 40.69
C ALA A 101 0.15 -3.50 41.61
N LYS A 102 1.25 -4.11 41.13
CA LYS A 102 2.11 -4.99 41.95
C LYS A 102 2.79 -4.26 43.10
N VAL A 103 3.22 -3.01 42.90
CA VAL A 103 3.80 -2.19 43.97
C VAL A 103 2.76 -1.86 45.04
N GLU A 104 1.54 -1.49 44.64
CA GLU A 104 0.45 -1.25 45.60
C GLU A 104 0.03 -2.50 46.37
N SER A 105 -0.05 -3.66 45.71
CA SER A 105 -0.39 -4.91 46.39
C SER A 105 0.72 -5.33 47.35
N GLY A 106 1.99 -5.29 46.92
CA GLY A 106 3.13 -5.60 47.77
C GLY A 106 3.26 -4.67 48.97
N ALA A 107 2.96 -3.38 48.81
CA ALA A 107 2.94 -2.42 49.92
C ALA A 107 1.82 -2.73 50.94
N LYS A 108 0.64 -3.14 50.47
CA LYS A 108 -0.47 -3.55 51.33
C LYS A 108 -0.16 -4.85 52.08
N ASP A 109 0.46 -5.82 51.42
CA ASP A 109 0.85 -7.10 52.04
C ASP A 109 1.96 -6.92 53.08
N LEU A 110 2.95 -6.07 52.82
CA LEU A 110 3.98 -5.71 53.81
C LEU A 110 3.38 -4.99 55.02
N ALA A 111 2.46 -4.05 54.78
CA ALA A 111 1.77 -3.35 55.87
C ALA A 111 0.93 -4.31 56.72
N ALA A 112 0.27 -5.29 56.09
CA ALA A 112 -0.47 -6.33 56.79
C ALA A 112 0.45 -7.26 57.62
N GLN A 113 1.59 -7.67 57.05
CA GLN A 113 2.59 -8.47 57.77
C GLN A 113 3.19 -7.71 58.95
N ALA A 114 3.56 -6.44 58.76
CA ALA A 114 4.10 -5.60 59.84
C ALA A 114 3.11 -5.47 61.00
N LYS A 115 1.81 -5.26 60.70
CA LYS A 115 0.76 -5.17 61.71
C LYS A 115 0.57 -6.48 62.46
N ALA A 116 0.57 -7.62 61.74
CA ALA A 116 0.48 -8.94 62.33
C ALA A 116 1.71 -9.28 63.20
N GLN A 117 2.90 -8.83 62.83
CA GLN A 117 4.12 -9.03 63.61
C GLN A 117 4.11 -8.20 64.90
N VAL A 118 3.64 -6.95 64.84
CA VAL A 118 3.48 -6.07 66.01
C VAL A 118 2.47 -6.63 67.01
N ASP A 119 1.32 -7.13 66.55
CA ASP A 119 0.32 -7.77 67.43
C ASP A 119 0.87 -9.03 68.12
N LYS A 120 1.78 -9.76 67.47
CA LYS A 120 2.41 -10.97 68.01
C LYS A 120 3.49 -10.67 69.06
N VAL A 121 4.10 -9.48 69.01
CA VAL A 121 5.11 -9.01 69.98
C VAL A 121 4.46 -8.29 71.17
N THR A 122 3.24 -7.77 71.01
CA THR A 122 2.52 -7.00 72.04
C THR A 122 1.68 -7.89 72.99
N ARG A 123 1.60 -9.19 72.74
CA ARG A 123 0.85 -10.18 73.53
C ARG A 123 1.80 -11.19 74.17
#